data_AF-A0AAN6FK28-F1
#
_entry.id   AF-A0AAN6FK28-F1
#
_cell.length_a   1.000
_cell.length_b   1.000
_cell.length_c   1.000
_cell.angle_alpha   90.00
_cell.angle_beta   90.00
_cell.angle_gamma   90.00
#
_symmetry.space_group_name_H-M   'P 1'
#
loop_
_entity.id
_entity.type
_entity.pdbx_description
1 polymer ?
#
loop_
_entity_poly.entity_id
_entity_poly.type
_entity_poly.pdbx_seq_one_letter_code
_entity_poly.pdbx_strand_id
1 'polypeptide(L)'
;MLSPVTALSLSLALLLLPSTLADGLYSKTSPVLQLSGQSYRSLIEQSNHTSIIEFYAPWCGHCKSLQPAYEKAAKSLAGLAKVGAVNCDAEENKPLCGSMGVQGFPTLKIVRPGKKVGKPTVEDYRGERTAKGIVDAVVEKIPNHVRRLKDADYEAWLAEGGEGRPKAMLFSEKASVSALLKAVAVDFLGAIDVAQIRNKEAVAMEAFKVEKSPTLVLLPGAGKAPVHYDGDMKKEAIVAFLSQAAFPNADPAPKEKKAKTSSSSSTNKSKASKASKASSSSFSKASASHESQDSQSAKASQTSETLEDDSNPTESPNPKVATDKSQQPSKVPDIAPPITSLPDGLSLQQKCLNSKSSTCLLALLPENPTQDTASAISSLSTIHHKHTQGKRTLFPFYQLPASNSQAAAIRSKLSLARSNVEILAVNGKRGWYRHYPSTSLSQNAIEDWVDAVRMGDTPKLDLPSGLVVPADSLPTEPIKMDFGSAEGLREAMKGQMPEGMGFEVEEIDDEMYEQLMRQEGGKENVPPQKEGHDEL
;
A
#
# COMPACT_ATOMS: atom_id res chain seq x y z
N MET A 1 25.77 73.41 44.77
CA MET A 1 24.65 72.60 45.27
C MET A 1 24.71 71.23 44.60
N LEU A 2 24.30 70.19 45.33
CA LEU A 2 23.88 68.82 44.94
C LEU A 2 24.36 68.18 43.61
N SER A 3 24.86 66.94 43.73
CA SER A 3 24.88 65.85 42.72
C SER A 3 23.45 65.32 42.43
N PRO A 4 23.21 64.20 41.68
CA PRO A 4 24.07 63.38 40.81
C PRO A 4 23.43 63.08 39.42
N VAL A 5 23.96 62.11 38.64
CA VAL A 5 23.26 60.92 38.06
C VAL A 5 24.14 60.20 37.02
N THR A 6 24.02 58.87 36.99
CA THR A 6 24.75 57.89 36.16
C THR A 6 24.11 57.58 34.80
N ALA A 7 24.91 57.30 33.77
CA ALA A 7 24.54 56.44 32.63
C ALA A 7 25.83 55.79 32.04
N LEU A 8 26.14 54.53 32.35
CA LEU A 8 25.68 53.28 31.72
C LEU A 8 26.39 52.97 30.38
N SER A 9 27.38 52.07 30.45
CA SER A 9 28.12 51.51 29.32
C SER A 9 27.28 50.47 28.56
N LEU A 10 27.25 50.54 27.23
CA LEU A 10 26.65 49.49 26.38
C LEU A 10 27.67 48.90 25.39
N SER A 11 28.31 47.80 25.81
CA SER A 11 29.26 47.04 25.00
C SER A 11 28.50 46.12 24.04
N LEU A 12 28.39 46.49 22.76
CA LEU A 12 27.70 45.66 21.76
C LEU A 12 28.61 44.52 21.26
N ALA A 13 28.69 43.43 22.03
CA ALA A 13 29.32 42.20 21.60
C ALA A 13 28.39 41.46 20.62
N LEU A 14 28.65 41.60 19.32
CA LEU A 14 27.91 40.90 18.26
C LEU A 14 28.24 39.41 18.30
N LEU A 15 27.33 38.58 18.84
CA LEU A 15 27.49 37.13 18.82
C LEU A 15 27.49 36.60 17.38
N LEU A 16 28.66 36.12 16.94
CA LEU A 16 28.75 35.14 15.87
C LEU A 16 28.13 33.83 16.37
N LEU A 17 26.84 33.66 16.14
CA LEU A 17 26.17 32.36 16.29
C LEU A 17 26.87 31.37 15.33
N PRO A 18 27.44 30.25 15.82
CA PRO A 18 27.93 29.22 14.94
C PRO A 18 26.73 28.69 14.15
N SER A 19 26.82 28.73 12.82
CA SER A 19 25.82 28.13 11.95
C SER A 19 25.72 26.66 12.30
N THR A 20 24.64 26.26 12.95
CA THR A 20 24.35 24.85 13.22
C THR A 20 24.08 24.18 11.89
N LEU A 21 25.13 23.64 11.26
CA LEU A 21 25.00 22.57 10.28
C LEU A 21 24.15 21.51 10.97
N ALA A 22 22.93 21.31 10.47
CA ALA A 22 21.97 20.42 11.11
C ALA A 22 22.51 18.99 10.99
N ASP A 23 23.16 18.51 12.05
CA ASP A 23 23.57 17.12 12.15
C ASP A 23 22.35 16.24 11.91
N GLY A 24 22.47 15.35 10.93
CA GLY A 24 21.40 14.42 10.56
C GLY A 24 21.02 13.56 11.76
N LEU A 25 19.77 13.13 11.82
CA LEU A 25 19.26 12.29 12.92
C LEU A 25 20.13 11.02 13.10
N TYR A 26 20.63 10.49 12.00
CA TYR A 26 21.52 9.33 11.96
C TYR A 26 22.99 9.74 11.80
N SER A 27 23.89 9.09 12.55
CA SER A 27 25.33 9.28 12.41
C SER A 27 25.89 8.55 11.17
N LYS A 28 27.08 8.93 10.70
CA LYS A 28 27.76 8.26 9.56
C LYS A 28 28.10 6.79 9.83
N THR A 29 28.14 6.38 11.11
CA THR A 29 28.35 5.00 11.57
C THR A 29 27.04 4.25 11.83
N SER A 30 25.89 4.88 11.58
CA SER A 30 24.60 4.23 11.75
C SER A 30 24.42 3.09 10.72
N PRO A 31 23.76 1.97 11.09
CA PRO A 31 23.35 0.94 10.13
C PRO A 31 22.25 1.41 9.16
N VAL A 32 21.67 2.60 9.38
CA VAL A 32 20.64 3.21 8.53
C VAL A 32 21.31 3.98 7.39
N LEU A 33 20.99 3.63 6.14
CA LEU A 33 21.49 4.31 4.96
C LEU A 33 20.98 5.76 4.92
N GLN A 34 21.88 6.74 4.95
CA GLN A 34 21.51 8.14 4.76
C GLN A 34 21.33 8.43 3.27
N LEU A 35 20.14 8.87 2.89
CA LEU A 35 19.72 8.99 1.49
C LEU A 35 19.47 10.45 1.10
N SER A 36 20.01 10.81 -0.06
CA SER A 36 19.64 12.01 -0.81
C SER A 36 18.71 11.65 -1.96
N GLY A 37 18.12 12.64 -2.64
CA GLY A 37 17.39 12.43 -3.91
C GLY A 37 18.15 11.57 -4.93
N GLN A 38 19.48 11.73 -5.03
CA GLN A 38 20.31 10.96 -5.95
C GLN A 38 20.59 9.54 -5.44
N SER A 39 21.00 9.38 -4.18
CA SER A 39 21.34 8.06 -3.64
C SER A 39 20.11 7.20 -3.35
N TYR A 40 18.93 7.79 -3.12
CA TYR A 40 17.65 7.07 -3.14
C TYR A 40 17.42 6.39 -4.49
N ARG A 41 17.63 7.11 -5.59
CA ARG A 41 17.40 6.57 -6.94
C ARG A 41 18.33 5.42 -7.28
N SER A 42 19.60 5.50 -6.93
CA SER A 42 20.55 4.41 -7.16
C SER A 42 20.38 3.28 -6.16
N LEU A 43 20.32 3.55 -4.85
CA LEU A 43 20.37 2.51 -3.83
C LEU A 43 19.02 1.87 -3.53
N ILE A 44 17.89 2.52 -3.84
CA ILE A 44 16.53 2.07 -3.48
C ILE A 44 15.65 1.86 -4.72
N GLU A 45 15.52 2.85 -5.61
CA GLU A 45 14.60 2.76 -6.78
C GLU A 45 15.07 1.73 -7.82
N GLN A 46 16.39 1.57 -7.98
CA GLN A 46 17.03 0.60 -8.89
C GLN A 46 17.52 -0.67 -8.16
N SER A 47 17.12 -0.83 -6.90
CA SER A 47 17.45 -1.97 -6.05
C SER A 47 16.69 -3.23 -6.46
N ASN A 48 17.35 -4.39 -6.40
CA ASN A 48 16.66 -5.69 -6.42
C ASN A 48 16.11 -6.09 -5.04
N HIS A 49 16.55 -5.42 -3.96
CA HIS A 49 16.11 -5.69 -2.60
C HIS A 49 14.95 -4.82 -2.17
N THR A 50 14.01 -5.41 -1.42
CA THR A 50 13.05 -4.66 -0.61
C THR A 50 13.78 -3.74 0.38
N SER A 51 13.23 -2.55 0.56
CA SER A 51 13.76 -1.51 1.44
C SER A 51 12.64 -0.96 2.33
N ILE A 52 12.97 -0.46 3.51
CA ILE A 52 12.11 0.47 4.25
C ILE A 52 12.84 1.82 4.38
N ILE A 53 12.09 2.89 4.18
CA ILE A 53 12.60 4.26 4.11
C ILE A 53 11.85 5.14 5.11
N GLU A 54 12.58 5.80 6.00
CA GLU A 54 12.06 6.87 6.83
C GLU A 54 12.23 8.22 6.13
N PHE A 55 11.15 8.99 6.09
CA PHE A 55 11.16 10.40 5.74
C PHE A 55 10.98 11.19 7.03
N TYR A 56 12.00 11.97 7.40
CA TYR A 56 12.14 12.61 8.72
C TYR A 56 12.57 14.08 8.62
N ALA A 57 12.52 14.79 9.76
CA ALA A 57 13.21 16.07 9.95
C ALA A 57 13.98 16.03 11.30
N PRO A 58 15.20 16.59 11.40
CA PRO A 58 16.09 16.40 12.56
C PRO A 58 15.55 17.05 13.84
N TRP A 59 14.67 18.04 13.72
CA TRP A 59 13.98 18.67 14.86
C TRP A 59 12.78 17.87 15.38
N CYS A 60 12.26 16.88 14.62
CA CYS A 60 11.02 16.18 14.97
C CYS A 60 11.20 15.20 16.15
N GLY A 61 10.48 15.43 17.26
CA GLY A 61 10.51 14.57 18.45
C GLY A 61 10.07 13.12 18.19
N HIS A 62 9.08 12.90 17.32
CA HIS A 62 8.64 11.55 16.95
C HIS A 62 9.70 10.77 16.17
N CYS A 63 10.53 11.43 15.34
CA CYS A 63 11.66 10.80 14.65
C CYS A 63 12.76 10.41 15.64
N LYS A 64 13.11 11.31 16.59
CA LYS A 64 14.06 11.02 17.68
C LYS A 64 13.62 9.83 18.54
N SER A 65 12.32 9.70 18.80
CA SER A 65 11.75 8.54 19.53
C SER A 65 11.81 7.23 18.72
N LEU A 66 11.67 7.30 17.39
CA LEU A 66 11.73 6.14 16.50
C LEU A 66 13.17 5.64 16.26
N GLN A 67 14.15 6.56 16.21
CA GLN A 67 15.54 6.27 15.85
C GLN A 67 16.13 4.99 16.49
N PRO A 68 16.07 4.76 17.82
CA PRO A 68 16.70 3.57 18.43
C PRO A 68 16.06 2.25 17.96
N ALA A 69 14.74 2.25 17.73
CA ALA A 69 14.04 1.09 17.18
C ALA A 69 14.37 0.88 15.70
N TYR A 70 14.53 1.97 14.93
CA TYR A 70 14.88 1.94 13.52
C TYR A 70 16.30 1.44 13.27
N GLU A 71 17.30 1.89 14.06
CA GLU A 71 18.66 1.36 13.98
C GLU A 71 18.75 -0.12 14.37
N LYS A 72 17.95 -0.55 15.36
CA LYS A 72 17.85 -1.97 15.72
C LYS A 72 17.22 -2.80 14.59
N ALA A 73 16.20 -2.28 13.93
CA ALA A 73 15.63 -2.91 12.73
C ALA A 73 16.64 -3.01 11.59
N ALA A 74 17.44 -1.95 11.35
CA ALA A 74 18.52 -1.95 10.35
C ALA A 74 19.56 -3.04 10.61
N LYS A 75 20.00 -3.22 11.86
CA LYS A 75 20.90 -4.32 12.25
C LYS A 75 20.28 -5.70 12.01
N SER A 76 18.98 -5.86 12.31
CA SER A 76 18.26 -7.12 12.10
C SER A 76 17.95 -7.43 10.63
N LEU A 77 17.90 -6.42 9.75
CA LEU A 77 17.63 -6.56 8.32
C LEU A 77 18.90 -6.59 7.46
N ALA A 78 20.09 -6.43 8.05
CA ALA A 78 21.37 -6.49 7.35
C ALA A 78 21.48 -7.78 6.50
N GLY A 79 21.83 -7.63 5.22
CA GLY A 79 21.90 -8.74 4.26
C GLY A 79 20.55 -9.30 3.77
N LEU A 80 19.43 -8.86 4.34
CA LEU A 80 18.07 -9.31 3.97
C LEU A 80 17.30 -8.24 3.18
N ALA A 81 17.36 -6.99 3.66
CA ALA A 81 16.65 -5.84 3.13
C ALA A 81 17.43 -4.54 3.43
N LYS A 82 17.12 -3.46 2.72
CA LYS A 82 17.74 -2.15 3.00
C LYS A 82 16.91 -1.35 4.00
N VAL A 83 17.58 -0.59 4.87
CA VAL A 83 16.94 0.36 5.78
C VAL A 83 17.62 1.71 5.57
N GLY A 84 16.84 2.74 5.26
CA GLY A 84 17.38 4.06 4.94
C GLY A 84 16.52 5.21 5.43
N ALA A 85 17.10 6.40 5.48
CA ALA A 85 16.43 7.60 5.97
C ALA A 85 16.76 8.80 5.08
N VAL A 86 15.72 9.58 4.74
CA VAL A 86 15.77 10.81 3.95
C VAL A 86 15.42 11.97 4.87
N ASN A 87 16.34 12.93 5.04
CA ASN A 87 16.05 14.18 5.71
C ASN A 87 15.27 15.10 4.77
N CYS A 88 13.98 15.32 5.04
CA CYS A 88 13.10 16.17 4.24
C CYS A 88 13.16 17.66 4.59
N ASP A 89 13.88 18.01 5.67
CA ASP A 89 14.18 19.40 6.04
C ASP A 89 15.22 20.02 5.10
N ALA A 90 16.14 19.17 4.60
CA ALA A 90 17.19 19.54 3.66
C ALA A 90 16.62 19.85 2.26
N GLU A 91 17.01 21.01 1.69
CA GLU A 91 16.46 21.54 0.44
C GLU A 91 16.60 20.56 -0.74
N GLU A 92 17.74 19.87 -0.86
CA GLU A 92 18.01 18.91 -1.93
C GLU A 92 17.09 17.67 -1.91
N ASN A 93 16.41 17.42 -0.79
CA ASN A 93 15.52 16.28 -0.61
C ASN A 93 14.03 16.65 -0.66
N LYS A 94 13.67 17.94 -0.53
CA LYS A 94 12.27 18.38 -0.61
C LYS A 94 11.54 17.89 -1.88
N PRO A 95 12.15 17.90 -3.09
CA PRO A 95 11.51 17.34 -4.29
C PRO A 95 11.22 15.83 -4.17
N LEU A 96 12.14 15.05 -3.59
CA LEU A 96 11.91 13.63 -3.33
C LEU A 96 10.77 13.45 -2.33
N CYS A 97 10.81 14.12 -1.18
CA CYS A 97 9.79 14.00 -0.14
C CYS A 97 8.39 14.40 -0.63
N GLY A 98 8.29 15.48 -1.42
CA GLY A 98 7.05 15.89 -2.09
C GLY A 98 6.55 14.83 -3.08
N SER A 99 7.42 14.32 -3.96
CA SER A 99 7.05 13.27 -4.92
C SER A 99 6.63 11.94 -4.27
N MET A 100 7.16 11.66 -3.08
CA MET A 100 6.80 10.49 -2.26
C MET A 100 5.52 10.71 -1.44
N GLY A 101 4.90 11.89 -1.51
CA GLY A 101 3.67 12.21 -0.79
C GLY A 101 3.86 12.30 0.73
N VAL A 102 5.00 12.83 1.19
CA VAL A 102 5.28 12.99 2.63
C VAL A 102 4.58 14.25 3.15
N GLN A 103 3.59 14.07 4.02
CA GLN A 103 2.79 15.16 4.62
C GLN A 103 3.12 15.41 6.11
N GLY A 104 3.95 14.57 6.73
CA GLY A 104 4.33 14.68 8.14
C GLY A 104 5.41 13.68 8.53
N PHE A 105 5.97 13.83 9.73
CA PHE A 105 7.16 13.09 10.17
C PHE A 105 6.94 12.31 11.49
N PRO A 106 7.52 11.11 11.65
CA PRO A 106 8.15 10.31 10.59
C PRO A 106 7.10 9.67 9.69
N THR A 107 7.37 9.66 8.38
CA THR A 107 6.62 8.83 7.42
C THR A 107 7.51 7.65 7.03
N LEU A 108 7.04 6.43 7.24
CA LEU A 108 7.72 5.20 6.85
C LEU A 108 7.10 4.64 5.57
N LYS A 109 7.91 4.24 4.60
CA LYS A 109 7.44 3.59 3.36
C LYS A 109 8.28 2.35 3.04
N ILE A 110 7.63 1.24 2.68
CA ILE A 110 8.29 0.04 2.15
C ILE A 110 8.36 0.18 0.63
N VAL A 111 9.56 -0.01 0.08
CA VAL A 111 9.85 0.05 -1.35
C VAL A 111 10.27 -1.34 -1.80
N ARG A 112 9.51 -1.95 -2.72
CA ARG A 112 9.75 -3.30 -3.25
C ARG A 112 10.22 -3.21 -4.71
N PRO A 113 11.13 -4.07 -5.18
CA PRO A 113 11.48 -4.14 -6.60
C PRO A 113 10.22 -4.40 -7.44
N GLY A 114 10.10 -3.68 -8.55
CA GLY A 114 9.00 -3.86 -9.50
C GLY A 114 9.37 -4.78 -10.66
N LYS A 115 8.41 -5.07 -11.55
CA LYS A 115 8.64 -5.86 -12.77
C LYS A 115 9.62 -5.22 -13.77
N LYS A 116 9.99 -3.95 -13.58
CA LYS A 116 10.93 -3.19 -14.41
C LYS A 116 11.88 -2.42 -13.48
N VAL A 117 13.18 -2.47 -13.77
CA VAL A 117 14.21 -1.73 -13.02
C VAL A 117 13.88 -0.24 -13.02
N GLY A 118 14.01 0.42 -11.86
CA GLY A 118 13.66 1.83 -11.69
C GLY A 118 12.15 2.12 -11.63
N LYS A 119 11.30 1.09 -11.46
CA LYS A 119 9.85 1.25 -11.23
C LYS A 119 9.39 0.39 -10.04
N PRO A 120 9.86 0.69 -8.81
CA PRO A 120 9.49 -0.06 -7.61
C PRO A 120 8.01 0.12 -7.26
N THR A 121 7.48 -0.79 -6.43
CA THR A 121 6.21 -0.57 -5.72
C THR A 121 6.50 0.08 -4.37
N VAL A 122 5.83 1.20 -4.09
CA VAL A 122 5.95 1.93 -2.82
C VAL A 122 4.65 1.77 -2.03
N GLU A 123 4.75 1.41 -0.75
CA GLU A 123 3.63 1.23 0.17
C GLU A 123 3.88 2.01 1.47
N ASP A 124 2.89 2.72 1.99
CA ASP A 124 2.98 3.33 3.33
C ASP A 124 3.09 2.25 4.40
N TYR A 125 4.10 2.34 5.25
CA TYR A 125 4.20 1.48 6.43
C TYR A 125 3.37 2.06 7.59
N ARG A 126 2.31 1.34 7.95
CA ARG A 126 1.37 1.68 9.02
C ARG A 126 1.38 0.68 10.20
N GLY A 127 2.41 -0.17 10.26
CA GLY A 127 2.58 -1.15 11.34
C GLY A 127 3.21 -0.56 12.61
N GLU A 128 3.46 -1.43 13.58
CA GLU A 128 4.09 -1.05 14.85
C GLU A 128 5.49 -0.44 14.65
N ARG A 129 5.71 0.73 15.23
CA ARG A 129 7.01 1.44 15.22
C ARG A 129 8.05 0.81 16.17
N THR A 130 7.97 -0.50 16.40
CA THR A 130 8.93 -1.30 17.15
C THR A 130 9.94 -1.94 16.18
N ALA A 131 11.15 -2.22 16.65
CA ALA A 131 12.16 -2.88 15.82
C ALA A 131 11.65 -4.21 15.23
N LYS A 132 10.90 -4.99 16.03
CA LYS A 132 10.29 -6.25 15.59
C LYS A 132 9.19 -6.03 14.55
N GLY A 133 8.24 -5.11 14.80
CA GLY A 133 7.14 -4.83 13.87
C GLY A 133 7.62 -4.33 12.50
N ILE A 134 8.74 -3.60 12.47
CA ILE A 134 9.41 -3.18 11.23
C ILE A 134 10.06 -4.38 10.53
N VAL A 135 10.86 -5.17 11.27
CA VAL A 135 11.57 -6.35 10.71
C VAL A 135 10.60 -7.35 10.11
N ASP A 136 9.56 -7.75 10.86
CA ASP A 136 8.58 -8.75 10.43
C ASP A 136 7.89 -8.33 9.13
N ALA A 137 7.41 -7.09 9.06
CA ALA A 137 6.73 -6.55 7.89
C ALA A 137 7.66 -6.40 6.66
N VAL A 138 8.92 -6.00 6.86
CA VAL A 138 9.88 -5.92 5.74
C VAL A 138 10.22 -7.32 5.22
N VAL A 139 10.42 -8.30 6.11
CA VAL A 139 10.70 -9.70 5.77
C VAL A 139 9.55 -10.38 5.02
N GLU A 140 8.31 -10.10 5.42
CA GLU A 140 7.12 -10.55 4.69
C GLU A 140 7.12 -10.04 3.24
N LYS A 141 7.53 -8.76 3.07
CA LYS A 141 7.56 -8.01 1.81
C LYS A 141 8.80 -8.27 0.93
N ILE A 142 9.72 -9.16 1.33
CA ILE A 142 10.81 -9.64 0.45
C ILE A 142 10.20 -10.58 -0.63
N PRO A 143 10.45 -10.33 -1.94
CA PRO A 143 10.03 -11.21 -3.02
C PRO A 143 10.50 -12.65 -2.80
N ASN A 144 9.60 -13.61 -3.02
CA ASN A 144 9.97 -15.01 -2.95
C ASN A 144 10.27 -15.56 -4.34
N HIS A 145 11.55 -15.73 -4.65
CA HIS A 145 12.03 -16.42 -5.86
C HIS A 145 12.43 -17.89 -5.59
N VAL A 146 12.18 -18.39 -4.37
CA VAL A 146 12.49 -19.79 -4.00
C VAL A 146 11.33 -20.70 -4.38
N ARG A 147 11.61 -21.70 -5.23
CA ARG A 147 10.65 -22.77 -5.54
C ARG A 147 10.53 -23.76 -4.38
N ARG A 148 9.33 -24.22 -4.06
CA ARG A 148 9.12 -25.30 -3.08
C ARG A 148 8.92 -26.61 -3.82
N LEU A 149 9.79 -27.58 -3.57
CA LEU A 149 9.81 -28.87 -4.27
C LEU A 149 9.33 -30.02 -3.38
N LYS A 150 9.06 -31.14 -4.04
CA LYS A 150 8.66 -32.45 -3.51
C LYS A 150 9.39 -33.56 -4.24
N ASP A 151 9.30 -34.78 -3.74
CA ASP A 151 9.82 -35.98 -4.44
C ASP A 151 9.25 -36.12 -5.87
N ALA A 152 8.03 -35.65 -6.12
CA ALA A 152 7.36 -35.77 -7.42
C ALA A 152 7.74 -34.69 -8.47
N ASP A 153 8.44 -33.61 -8.11
CA ASP A 153 8.71 -32.49 -9.03
C ASP A 153 10.16 -31.98 -9.04
N TYR A 154 11.03 -32.47 -8.15
CA TYR A 154 12.42 -32.00 -8.09
C TYR A 154 13.20 -32.35 -9.36
N GLU A 155 13.09 -33.57 -9.90
CA GLU A 155 13.79 -33.99 -11.12
C GLU A 155 13.39 -33.16 -12.35
N ALA A 156 12.10 -32.86 -12.50
CA ALA A 156 11.61 -31.97 -13.55
C ALA A 156 12.23 -30.57 -13.43
N TRP A 157 12.33 -30.03 -12.22
CA TRP A 157 13.00 -28.75 -11.97
C TRP A 157 14.51 -28.78 -12.19
N LEU A 158 15.18 -29.93 -12.03
CA LEU A 158 16.59 -30.10 -12.38
C LEU A 158 16.80 -30.03 -13.91
N ALA A 159 15.85 -30.51 -14.71
CA ALA A 159 15.89 -30.42 -16.17
C ALA A 159 15.50 -29.02 -16.71
N GLU A 160 14.78 -28.20 -15.94
CA GLU A 160 14.37 -26.85 -16.35
C GLU A 160 15.57 -25.93 -16.62
N GLY A 161 15.57 -25.25 -17.77
CA GLY A 161 16.57 -24.24 -18.13
C GLY A 161 17.83 -24.78 -18.81
N GLY A 162 17.88 -26.08 -19.11
CA GLY A 162 18.91 -26.72 -19.92
C GLY A 162 20.13 -27.20 -19.12
N GLU A 163 20.87 -28.17 -19.70
CA GLU A 163 22.12 -28.66 -19.13
C GLU A 163 23.11 -27.52 -18.93
N GLY A 164 23.61 -27.36 -17.70
CA GLY A 164 24.57 -26.29 -17.38
C GLY A 164 24.05 -25.22 -16.43
N ARG A 165 22.74 -25.02 -16.31
CA ARG A 165 22.16 -23.97 -15.44
C ARG A 165 22.42 -24.32 -13.95
N PRO A 166 23.13 -23.46 -13.18
CA PRO A 166 23.35 -23.72 -11.76
C PRO A 166 22.07 -23.67 -10.93
N LYS A 167 21.96 -24.56 -9.95
CA LYS A 167 20.80 -24.68 -9.06
C LYS A 167 21.24 -24.85 -7.62
N ALA A 168 20.50 -24.30 -6.66
CA ALA A 168 20.79 -24.45 -5.24
C ALA A 168 19.52 -24.86 -4.49
N MET A 169 19.61 -25.90 -3.66
CA MET A 169 18.46 -26.47 -2.96
C MET A 169 18.72 -26.54 -1.45
N LEU A 170 17.86 -25.91 -0.66
CA LEU A 170 17.89 -26.01 0.79
C LEU A 170 16.97 -27.13 1.27
N PHE A 171 17.54 -28.13 1.94
CA PHE A 171 16.83 -29.16 2.68
C PHE A 171 16.52 -28.63 4.09
N SER A 172 15.25 -28.64 4.48
CA SER A 172 14.80 -28.08 5.76
C SER A 172 13.51 -28.70 6.27
N GLU A 173 13.40 -28.94 7.57
CA GLU A 173 12.15 -29.37 8.21
C GLU A 173 11.02 -28.35 8.03
N LYS A 174 11.39 -27.05 7.99
CA LYS A 174 10.45 -25.93 7.97
C LYS A 174 9.69 -25.88 6.65
N ALA A 175 8.37 -25.73 6.74
CA ALA A 175 7.51 -25.61 5.56
C ALA A 175 7.58 -24.22 4.89
N SER A 176 7.94 -23.19 5.65
CA SER A 176 8.09 -21.79 5.22
C SER A 176 9.50 -21.52 4.68
N VAL A 177 9.59 -20.60 3.72
CA VAL A 177 10.85 -20.10 3.17
C VAL A 177 11.39 -18.99 4.07
N SER A 178 12.65 -19.12 4.52
CA SER A 178 13.28 -18.13 5.40
C SER A 178 13.58 -16.82 4.68
N ALA A 179 13.60 -15.71 5.42
CA ALA A 179 14.00 -14.40 4.90
C ALA A 179 15.38 -14.43 4.22
N LEU A 180 16.31 -15.18 4.83
CA LEU A 180 17.66 -15.39 4.33
C LEU A 180 17.67 -16.08 2.96
N LEU A 181 16.92 -17.18 2.79
CA LEU A 181 16.88 -17.88 1.51
C LEU A 181 16.18 -17.05 0.42
N LYS A 182 15.12 -16.31 0.75
CA LYS A 182 14.53 -15.32 -0.18
C LYS A 182 15.55 -14.28 -0.62
N ALA A 183 16.29 -13.69 0.32
CA ALA A 183 17.30 -12.67 0.02
C ALA A 183 18.43 -13.25 -0.84
N VAL A 184 18.91 -14.47 -0.57
CA VAL A 184 19.89 -15.16 -1.42
C VAL A 184 19.34 -15.42 -2.83
N ALA A 185 18.07 -15.82 -2.95
CA ALA A 185 17.43 -15.99 -4.26
C ALA A 185 17.24 -14.68 -5.05
N VAL A 186 17.21 -13.52 -4.37
CA VAL A 186 17.25 -12.20 -5.00
C VAL A 186 18.65 -11.90 -5.54
N ASP A 187 19.72 -12.14 -4.77
CA ASP A 187 21.10 -11.93 -5.22
C ASP A 187 21.40 -12.71 -6.50
N PHE A 188 21.03 -13.99 -6.55
CA PHE A 188 21.34 -14.86 -7.68
C PHE A 188 20.20 -14.97 -8.70
N LEU A 189 19.20 -14.07 -8.66
CA LEU A 189 18.02 -14.12 -9.52
C LEU A 189 18.42 -14.20 -11.01
N GLY A 190 18.04 -15.30 -11.67
CA GLY A 190 18.36 -15.57 -13.07
C GLY A 190 19.70 -16.26 -13.31
N ALA A 191 20.65 -16.17 -12.36
CA ALA A 191 21.98 -16.77 -12.41
C ALA A 191 22.07 -18.16 -11.73
N ILE A 192 21.37 -18.35 -10.59
CA ILE A 192 21.21 -19.64 -9.91
C ILE A 192 19.73 -19.79 -9.56
N ASP A 193 19.10 -20.91 -9.95
CA ASP A 193 17.73 -21.19 -9.50
C ASP A 193 17.77 -21.71 -8.07
N VAL A 194 17.03 -21.08 -7.16
CA VAL A 194 17.00 -21.45 -5.74
C VAL A 194 15.71 -22.18 -5.39
N ALA A 195 15.83 -23.31 -4.69
CA ALA A 195 14.71 -24.11 -4.21
C ALA A 195 14.82 -24.46 -2.72
N GLN A 196 13.70 -24.90 -2.15
CA GLN A 196 13.61 -25.50 -0.84
C GLN A 196 12.79 -26.78 -0.93
N ILE A 197 13.29 -27.85 -0.31
CA ILE A 197 12.63 -29.13 -0.19
C ILE A 197 12.54 -29.52 1.29
N ARG A 198 11.51 -30.30 1.66
CA ARG A 198 11.33 -30.70 3.07
C ARG A 198 12.00 -32.04 3.33
N ASN A 199 12.56 -32.22 4.53
CA ASN A 199 13.19 -33.49 4.95
C ASN A 199 12.27 -34.73 4.89
N LYS A 200 10.95 -34.53 4.79
CA LYS A 200 9.96 -35.62 4.64
C LYS A 200 9.87 -36.16 3.20
N GLU A 201 10.50 -35.50 2.25
CA GLU A 201 10.58 -35.89 0.84
C GLU A 201 11.83 -36.82 0.74
N ALA A 202 11.61 -38.10 1.00
CA ALA A 202 12.67 -39.07 1.30
C ALA A 202 13.48 -39.46 0.06
N VAL A 203 12.87 -39.43 -1.13
CA VAL A 203 13.56 -39.76 -2.39
C VAL A 203 14.64 -38.73 -2.67
N ALA A 204 14.32 -37.44 -2.53
CA ALA A 204 15.28 -36.36 -2.72
C ALA A 204 16.35 -36.33 -1.61
N MET A 205 16.00 -36.65 -0.35
CA MET A 205 16.98 -36.74 0.74
C MET A 205 18.04 -37.82 0.46
N GLU A 206 17.63 -39.00 -0.01
CA GLU A 206 18.53 -40.09 -0.39
C GLU A 206 19.33 -39.76 -1.66
N ALA A 207 18.66 -39.25 -2.71
CA ALA A 207 19.30 -38.90 -3.98
C ALA A 207 20.44 -37.87 -3.82
N PHE A 208 20.29 -36.94 -2.88
CA PHE A 208 21.31 -35.95 -2.53
C PHE A 208 22.10 -36.28 -1.27
N LYS A 209 21.95 -37.47 -0.67
CA LYS A 209 22.70 -37.94 0.52
C LYS A 209 22.68 -36.94 1.69
N VAL A 210 21.51 -36.38 1.98
CA VAL A 210 21.34 -35.36 3.02
C VAL A 210 20.88 -35.99 4.34
N GLU A 211 21.81 -36.19 5.27
CA GLU A 211 21.52 -36.78 6.59
C GLU A 211 21.11 -35.74 7.65
N LYS A 212 21.54 -34.48 7.48
CA LYS A 212 21.38 -33.40 8.46
C LYS A 212 20.57 -32.25 7.86
N SER A 213 19.96 -31.44 8.71
CA SER A 213 19.29 -30.22 8.26
C SER A 213 19.43 -29.06 9.26
N PRO A 214 19.37 -27.80 8.81
CA PRO A 214 19.27 -27.38 7.42
C PRO A 214 20.57 -27.60 6.64
N THR A 215 20.47 -28.13 5.43
CA THR A 215 21.63 -28.36 4.53
C THR A 215 21.36 -27.72 3.19
N LEU A 216 22.27 -26.89 2.71
CA LEU A 216 22.23 -26.31 1.37
C LEU A 216 23.09 -27.15 0.43
N VAL A 217 22.52 -27.57 -0.69
CA VAL A 217 23.24 -28.30 -1.74
C VAL A 217 23.28 -27.42 -2.99
N LEU A 218 24.48 -27.21 -3.53
CA LEU A 218 24.70 -26.52 -4.80
C LEU A 218 24.94 -27.56 -5.90
N LEU A 219 24.27 -27.37 -7.02
CA LEU A 219 24.41 -28.10 -8.26
C LEU A 219 25.07 -27.14 -9.25
N PRO A 220 26.39 -27.19 -9.46
CA PRO A 220 27.11 -26.17 -10.25
C PRO A 220 26.80 -26.22 -11.75
N GLY A 221 26.06 -27.23 -12.22
CA GLY A 221 25.79 -27.49 -13.63
C GLY A 221 26.96 -28.15 -14.37
N ALA A 222 26.78 -28.39 -15.67
CA ALA A 222 27.79 -28.85 -16.62
C ALA A 222 28.52 -30.15 -16.19
N GLY A 223 27.76 -31.15 -15.77
CA GLY A 223 28.28 -32.46 -15.36
C GLY A 223 29.04 -32.50 -14.02
N LYS A 224 29.14 -31.38 -13.31
CA LYS A 224 29.75 -31.34 -11.96
C LYS A 224 28.82 -31.98 -10.93
N ALA A 225 29.41 -32.75 -10.02
CA ALA A 225 28.69 -33.36 -8.91
C ALA A 225 28.07 -32.32 -7.95
N PRO A 226 27.00 -32.68 -7.21
CA PRO A 226 26.48 -31.86 -6.12
C PRO A 226 27.55 -31.53 -5.07
N VAL A 227 27.51 -30.32 -4.53
CA VAL A 227 28.39 -29.84 -3.46
C VAL A 227 27.56 -29.47 -2.25
N HIS A 228 27.88 -30.04 -1.10
CA HIS A 228 27.20 -29.76 0.17
C HIS A 228 27.82 -28.54 0.85
N TYR A 229 26.98 -27.80 1.59
CA TYR A 229 27.39 -26.65 2.37
C TYR A 229 27.32 -26.95 3.87
N ASP A 230 28.50 -27.05 4.49
CA ASP A 230 28.66 -27.28 5.93
C ASP A 230 29.00 -26.00 6.72
N GLY A 231 28.89 -24.82 6.09
CA GLY A 231 29.23 -23.53 6.68
C GLY A 231 28.10 -22.86 7.46
N ASP A 232 28.40 -21.70 8.04
CA ASP A 232 27.43 -20.87 8.75
C ASP A 232 26.21 -20.53 7.88
N MET A 233 25.00 -20.68 8.41
CA MET A 233 23.75 -20.21 7.77
C MET A 233 23.58 -18.69 7.88
N LYS A 234 24.59 -17.94 7.40
CA LYS A 234 24.66 -16.47 7.30
C LYS A 234 24.72 -16.06 5.83
N LYS A 235 24.28 -14.84 5.54
CA LYS A 235 24.15 -14.30 4.19
C LYS A 235 25.49 -14.34 3.43
N GLU A 236 26.53 -13.83 4.05
CA GLU A 236 27.86 -13.63 3.45
C GLU A 236 28.50 -14.97 3.09
N ALA A 237 28.40 -15.95 3.98
CA ALA A 237 28.98 -17.27 3.81
C ALA A 237 28.23 -18.10 2.76
N ILE A 238 26.89 -18.04 2.73
CA ILE A 238 26.08 -18.66 1.66
C ILE A 238 26.37 -18.00 0.30
N VAL A 239 26.46 -16.67 0.24
CA VAL A 239 26.80 -15.95 -1.01
C VAL A 239 28.19 -16.33 -1.51
N ALA A 240 29.19 -16.40 -0.61
CA ALA A 240 30.54 -16.84 -0.95
C ALA A 240 30.57 -18.28 -1.50
N PHE A 241 29.83 -19.19 -0.88
CA PHE A 241 29.69 -20.57 -1.36
C PHE A 241 29.02 -20.65 -2.74
N LEU A 242 27.88 -20.00 -2.92
CA LEU A 242 27.15 -19.99 -4.20
C LEU A 242 27.94 -19.30 -5.33
N SER A 243 28.82 -18.36 -4.99
CA SER A 243 29.71 -17.67 -5.94
C SER A 243 30.68 -18.59 -6.69
N GLN A 244 30.86 -19.84 -6.26
CA GLN A 244 31.64 -20.83 -7.02
C GLN A 244 30.96 -21.30 -8.32
N ALA A 245 29.67 -21.03 -8.49
CA ALA A 245 28.90 -21.41 -9.70
C ALA A 245 28.49 -20.20 -10.55
N ALA A 246 28.05 -19.10 -9.94
CA ALA A 246 27.76 -17.84 -10.63
C ALA A 246 27.91 -16.66 -9.66
N PHE A 247 28.26 -15.48 -10.15
CA PHE A 247 28.35 -14.27 -9.30
C PHE A 247 26.97 -13.74 -8.89
N PRO A 248 26.83 -13.14 -7.69
CA PRO A 248 25.62 -12.43 -7.32
C PRO A 248 25.41 -11.21 -8.23
N ASN A 249 24.15 -10.90 -8.53
CA ASN A 249 23.77 -9.73 -9.30
C ASN A 249 24.24 -8.45 -8.62
N ALA A 250 24.78 -7.51 -9.41
CA ALA A 250 25.08 -6.18 -8.91
C ALA A 250 23.80 -5.46 -8.46
N ASP A 251 23.91 -4.70 -7.37
CA ASP A 251 22.82 -3.95 -6.74
C ASP A 251 23.28 -2.50 -6.50
N PRO A 252 22.69 -1.49 -7.17
CA PRO A 252 21.57 -1.58 -8.11
C PRO A 252 21.83 -2.41 -9.36
N ALA A 253 20.75 -2.96 -9.90
CA ALA A 253 20.78 -3.71 -11.16
C ALA A 253 21.40 -2.86 -12.29
N PRO A 254 22.38 -3.38 -13.05
CA PRO A 254 22.92 -2.68 -14.21
C PRO A 254 21.80 -2.35 -15.18
N LYS A 255 21.74 -1.11 -15.67
CA LYS A 255 20.74 -0.70 -16.66
C LYS A 255 20.87 -1.59 -17.90
N GLU A 256 19.80 -2.31 -18.24
CA GLU A 256 19.72 -3.10 -19.46
C GLU A 256 20.10 -2.23 -20.66
N LYS A 257 21.27 -2.51 -21.26
CA LYS A 257 21.61 -1.96 -22.58
C LYS A 257 20.67 -2.63 -23.57
N LYS A 258 19.69 -1.89 -24.11
CA LYS A 258 18.86 -2.37 -25.22
C LYS A 258 19.77 -2.97 -26.30
N ALA A 259 19.63 -4.27 -26.53
CA ALA A 259 20.33 -4.94 -27.62
C ALA A 259 19.86 -4.32 -28.94
N LYS A 260 20.71 -3.53 -29.58
CA LYS A 260 20.51 -3.11 -30.97
C LYS A 260 20.93 -4.27 -31.85
N THR A 261 19.95 -4.93 -32.45
CA THR A 261 20.17 -5.85 -33.56
C THR A 261 20.73 -5.05 -34.74
N SER A 262 21.98 -5.27 -35.10
CA SER A 262 22.55 -4.80 -36.36
C SER A 262 23.46 -5.89 -36.92
N SER A 263 22.88 -6.74 -37.77
CA SER A 263 23.61 -7.68 -38.60
C SER A 263 24.31 -6.95 -39.75
N SER A 264 25.64 -6.98 -39.77
CA SER A 264 26.43 -6.77 -40.99
C SER A 264 27.74 -7.55 -40.86
N SER A 265 27.96 -8.50 -41.76
CA SER A 265 29.13 -9.39 -41.77
C SER A 265 30.27 -8.82 -42.62
N SER A 266 31.49 -9.30 -42.35
CA SER A 266 32.74 -9.05 -43.11
C SER A 266 33.30 -7.62 -43.02
N THR A 267 34.61 -7.35 -43.10
CA THR A 267 35.76 -8.20 -43.47
C THR A 267 37.01 -7.88 -42.63
N ASN A 268 37.94 -8.82 -42.54
CA ASN A 268 39.28 -8.69 -41.93
C ASN A 268 40.03 -7.38 -42.25
N LYS A 269 40.69 -6.78 -41.23
CA LYS A 269 42.14 -6.55 -41.32
C LYS A 269 42.85 -6.40 -39.97
N SER A 270 44.02 -7.02 -39.90
CA SER A 270 44.97 -6.97 -38.80
C SER A 270 45.72 -5.63 -38.69
N LYS A 271 46.02 -5.19 -37.47
CA LYS A 271 47.41 -4.92 -37.05
C LYS A 271 47.58 -4.86 -35.54
N ALA A 272 48.76 -5.27 -35.09
CA ALA A 272 49.16 -5.38 -33.69
C ALA A 272 49.85 -4.09 -33.17
N SER A 273 50.41 -4.19 -31.96
CA SER A 273 51.32 -3.24 -31.28
C SER A 273 50.64 -2.08 -30.51
N LYS A 274 51.11 -1.65 -29.34
CA LYS A 274 52.01 -2.25 -28.31
C LYS A 274 51.82 -1.48 -26.99
N ALA A 275 52.26 -2.06 -25.87
CA ALA A 275 52.36 -1.45 -24.53
C ALA A 275 52.82 0.03 -24.54
N SER A 276 52.50 0.88 -23.55
CA SER A 276 52.87 0.69 -22.13
C SER A 276 52.41 1.85 -21.21
N LYS A 277 52.43 1.60 -19.88
CA LYS A 277 52.74 2.51 -18.74
C LYS A 277 52.17 3.95 -18.76
N ALA A 278 51.28 4.37 -17.85
CA ALA A 278 51.40 4.51 -16.38
C ALA A 278 51.82 5.94 -15.90
N SER A 279 51.39 6.26 -14.67
CA SER A 279 51.83 7.33 -13.75
C SER A 279 51.56 8.82 -14.05
N SER A 280 50.55 9.33 -13.32
CA SER A 280 50.66 10.40 -12.30
C SER A 280 50.89 11.88 -12.67
N SER A 281 50.63 12.73 -11.64
CA SER A 281 50.78 14.19 -11.55
C SER A 281 49.76 15.01 -12.36
N SER A 282 49.26 16.17 -11.95
CA SER A 282 48.89 16.79 -10.65
C SER A 282 48.78 18.29 -10.94
N PHE A 283 47.74 18.94 -10.42
CA PHE A 283 47.64 20.39 -10.14
C PHE A 283 48.55 21.40 -10.87
N SER A 284 47.92 22.39 -11.51
CA SER A 284 48.43 23.76 -11.55
C SER A 284 47.27 24.76 -11.45
N LYS A 285 47.57 25.96 -10.93
CA LYS A 285 46.62 26.90 -10.32
C LYS A 285 47.04 28.34 -10.64
N ALA A 286 46.14 29.12 -11.24
CA ALA A 286 46.13 30.60 -11.30
C ALA A 286 44.71 31.01 -11.81
N SER A 287 43.99 32.04 -11.35
CA SER A 287 44.32 33.42 -10.94
C SER A 287 44.77 34.30 -12.12
N ALA A 288 44.28 35.53 -12.34
CA ALA A 288 43.15 36.26 -11.75
C ALA A 288 42.75 37.49 -12.63
N SER A 289 41.60 38.12 -12.31
CA SER A 289 41.29 39.58 -12.36
C SER A 289 41.80 40.52 -13.47
N HIS A 290 40.88 41.21 -14.17
CA HIS A 290 40.51 42.65 -14.02
C HIS A 290 39.21 42.91 -14.86
N GLU A 291 38.23 43.75 -14.50
CA GLU A 291 38.22 45.23 -14.31
C GLU A 291 38.61 46.00 -15.60
N SER A 292 37.96 47.07 -16.09
CA SER A 292 36.90 47.99 -15.59
C SER A 292 36.11 48.59 -16.81
N GLN A 293 35.16 49.56 -16.80
CA GLN A 293 34.50 50.40 -15.78
C GLN A 293 33.19 51.05 -16.35
N ASP A 294 32.36 51.64 -15.47
CA ASP A 294 31.46 52.83 -15.59
C ASP A 294 30.75 53.26 -16.90
N SER A 295 29.44 53.58 -16.76
CA SER A 295 28.96 54.99 -16.77
C SER A 295 27.52 55.16 -16.26
N GLN A 296 27.25 56.33 -15.67
CA GLN A 296 26.00 56.76 -15.00
C GLN A 296 24.98 57.34 -16.03
N SER A 297 23.77 57.88 -15.76
CA SER A 297 23.14 58.41 -14.53
C SER A 297 21.64 58.73 -14.74
N ALA A 298 20.82 58.74 -13.66
CA ALA A 298 19.54 59.47 -13.41
C ALA A 298 18.38 59.38 -14.46
N LYS A 299 17.08 59.65 -14.17
CA LYS A 299 16.42 60.53 -13.18
C LYS A 299 14.95 60.08 -12.94
N ALA A 300 14.29 60.59 -11.89
CA ALA A 300 12.94 60.23 -11.43
C ALA A 300 11.88 61.36 -11.60
N SER A 301 10.71 61.17 -10.94
CA SER A 301 9.51 62.05 -10.81
C SER A 301 8.51 62.00 -11.96
N GLN A 302 7.19 62.23 -11.81
CA GLN A 302 6.16 62.24 -10.74
C GLN A 302 4.96 63.02 -11.34
N THR A 303 3.74 62.78 -10.82
CA THR A 303 2.54 63.66 -10.79
C THR A 303 1.84 64.01 -12.13
N SER A 304 0.52 64.25 -12.21
CA SER A 304 -0.65 64.07 -11.32
C SER A 304 -1.92 64.28 -12.17
N GLU A 305 -3.08 63.71 -11.76
CA GLU A 305 -4.48 64.23 -11.89
C GLU A 305 -4.99 64.72 -13.29
N THR A 306 -6.27 64.66 -13.68
CA THR A 306 -7.53 64.95 -12.95
C THR A 306 -8.75 64.49 -13.78
N LEU A 307 -9.89 64.16 -13.13
CA LEU A 307 -11.31 64.24 -13.58
C LEU A 307 -11.75 63.47 -14.86
N GLU A 308 -12.66 62.48 -14.77
CA GLU A 308 -14.13 62.53 -14.59
C GLU A 308 -14.91 63.05 -15.84
N ASP A 309 -15.74 62.20 -16.46
CA ASP A 309 -17.23 62.28 -16.36
C ASP A 309 -17.95 61.05 -17.01
N ASP A 310 -19.26 60.96 -16.78
CA ASP A 310 -20.22 59.86 -17.02
C ASP A 310 -20.35 59.25 -18.45
N SER A 311 -20.68 57.94 -18.48
CA SER A 311 -22.01 57.42 -18.93
C SER A 311 -21.98 55.99 -19.50
N ASN A 312 -23.02 55.21 -19.18
CA ASN A 312 -23.37 53.89 -19.72
C ASN A 312 -24.92 53.90 -19.83
N PRO A 313 -25.59 53.40 -20.91
CA PRO A 313 -25.79 51.94 -21.03
C PRO A 313 -26.02 51.35 -22.46
N THR A 314 -26.21 50.02 -22.49
CA THR A 314 -27.08 49.26 -23.45
C THR A 314 -26.45 48.58 -24.69
N GLU A 315 -26.15 47.29 -24.51
CA GLU A 315 -26.57 46.11 -25.32
C GLU A 315 -26.15 45.91 -26.81
N SER A 316 -25.27 44.89 -27.02
CA SER A 316 -25.21 43.85 -28.08
C SER A 316 -25.41 44.20 -29.59
N PRO A 317 -24.57 43.67 -30.52
CA PRO A 317 -24.46 42.21 -30.73
C PRO A 317 -23.07 41.60 -31.12
N ASN A 318 -23.02 40.27 -31.10
CA ASN A 318 -21.90 39.37 -31.45
C ASN A 318 -21.07 39.72 -32.71
N PRO A 319 -19.77 39.35 -32.70
CA PRO A 319 -19.32 38.35 -33.68
C PRO A 319 -18.50 37.18 -33.10
N LYS A 320 -18.40 36.10 -33.90
CA LYS A 320 -17.85 34.78 -33.52
C LYS A 320 -16.32 34.70 -33.53
N VAL A 321 -15.79 34.04 -32.48
CA VAL A 321 -14.67 33.07 -32.47
C VAL A 321 -13.28 33.55 -32.93
N ALA A 322 -12.38 33.64 -31.95
CA ALA A 322 -11.01 33.13 -32.10
C ALA A 322 -10.81 32.01 -31.06
N THR A 323 -10.16 30.92 -31.47
CA THR A 323 -10.09 29.66 -30.73
C THR A 323 -8.91 29.62 -29.76
N ASP A 324 -9.18 29.41 -28.47
CA ASP A 324 -8.18 28.85 -27.54
C ASP A 324 -8.57 27.42 -27.13
N LYS A 325 -7.57 26.55 -26.96
CA LYS A 325 -7.76 25.10 -26.89
C LYS A 325 -7.57 24.52 -25.49
N SER A 326 -8.56 23.72 -25.11
CA SER A 326 -8.44 22.59 -24.17
C SER A 326 -8.32 22.94 -22.69
N GLN A 327 -9.49 23.26 -22.12
CA GLN A 327 -9.81 23.00 -20.70
C GLN A 327 -9.41 21.57 -20.31
N GLN A 328 -8.90 21.39 -19.08
CA GLN A 328 -8.79 20.06 -18.47
C GLN A 328 -10.19 19.51 -18.17
N PRO A 329 -10.44 18.19 -18.36
CA PRO A 329 -11.73 17.60 -18.03
C PRO A 329 -11.99 17.69 -16.52
N SER A 330 -13.18 18.17 -16.16
CA SER A 330 -13.68 18.08 -14.79
C SER A 330 -13.72 16.61 -14.37
N LYS A 331 -13.09 16.28 -13.24
CA LYS A 331 -13.28 14.97 -12.64
C LYS A 331 -14.72 14.88 -12.16
N VAL A 332 -15.48 13.93 -12.72
CA VAL A 332 -16.74 13.47 -12.11
C VAL A 332 -16.44 13.09 -10.66
N PRO A 333 -17.25 13.51 -9.67
CA PRO A 333 -17.06 13.09 -8.29
C PRO A 333 -17.07 11.57 -8.17
N ASP A 334 -16.09 11.00 -7.48
CA ASP A 334 -16.02 9.56 -7.20
C ASP A 334 -17.07 9.24 -6.12
N ILE A 335 -18.28 8.85 -6.55
CA ILE A 335 -19.40 8.58 -5.65
C ILE A 335 -19.14 7.27 -4.92
N ALA A 336 -18.90 7.36 -3.61
CA ALA A 336 -18.67 6.19 -2.78
C ALA A 336 -19.92 5.26 -2.75
N PRO A 337 -19.76 3.96 -3.02
CA PRO A 337 -20.85 2.98 -2.91
C PRO A 337 -21.26 2.82 -1.44
N PRO A 338 -22.56 2.53 -1.18
CA PRO A 338 -23.08 2.43 0.18
C PRO A 338 -22.48 1.24 0.95
N ILE A 339 -22.29 1.41 2.26
CA ILE A 339 -21.90 0.30 3.14
C ILE A 339 -22.94 -0.82 3.17
N THR A 340 -22.48 -2.07 3.30
CA THR A 340 -23.33 -3.26 3.27
C THR A 340 -24.38 -3.23 4.39
N SER A 341 -25.65 -3.43 4.03
CA SER A 341 -26.73 -3.61 5.01
C SER A 341 -26.80 -5.06 5.47
N LEU A 342 -27.02 -5.28 6.78
CA LEU A 342 -27.32 -6.60 7.35
C LEU A 342 -28.76 -6.57 7.90
N PRO A 343 -29.78 -6.93 7.11
CA PRO A 343 -31.18 -6.86 7.54
C PRO A 343 -31.52 -7.93 8.59
N ASP A 344 -30.88 -9.09 8.52
CA ASP A 344 -31.11 -10.24 9.37
C ASP A 344 -30.11 -10.33 10.55
N GLY A 345 -30.61 -10.82 11.69
CA GLY A 345 -29.79 -10.98 12.89
C GLY A 345 -28.69 -12.05 12.77
N LEU A 346 -28.91 -13.05 11.91
CA LEU A 346 -28.00 -14.19 11.72
C LEU A 346 -26.73 -13.78 10.98
N SER A 347 -26.84 -12.97 9.91
CA SER A 347 -25.70 -12.38 9.22
C SER A 347 -24.86 -11.48 10.13
N LEU A 348 -25.49 -10.74 11.05
CA LEU A 348 -24.76 -9.94 12.04
C LEU A 348 -23.96 -10.83 13.01
N GLN A 349 -24.56 -11.92 13.50
CA GLN A 349 -23.87 -12.90 14.34
C GLN A 349 -22.71 -13.59 13.60
N GLN A 350 -22.94 -14.08 12.38
CA GLN A 350 -21.91 -14.71 11.54
C GLN A 350 -20.75 -13.77 11.18
N LYS A 351 -21.00 -12.48 10.94
CA LYS A 351 -19.96 -11.52 10.53
C LYS A 351 -19.23 -10.87 11.70
N CYS A 352 -19.93 -10.51 12.78
CA CYS A 352 -19.41 -9.55 13.78
C CYS A 352 -19.62 -9.91 15.26
N LEU A 353 -20.56 -10.80 15.58
CA LEU A 353 -20.90 -11.15 16.97
C LEU A 353 -20.73 -12.65 17.26
N ASN A 354 -19.58 -13.21 16.88
CA ASN A 354 -19.21 -14.58 17.24
C ASN A 354 -17.78 -14.71 17.78
N SER A 355 -17.47 -15.84 18.42
CA SER A 355 -16.18 -16.12 19.06
C SER A 355 -14.95 -16.11 18.13
N LYS A 356 -15.13 -16.13 16.80
CA LYS A 356 -14.05 -16.05 15.80
C LYS A 356 -13.98 -14.69 15.10
N SER A 357 -15.03 -13.87 15.18
CA SER A 357 -15.13 -12.57 14.50
C SER A 357 -14.10 -11.54 14.97
N SER A 358 -13.59 -10.74 14.03
CA SER A 358 -12.69 -9.63 14.29
C SER A 358 -13.44 -8.35 14.68
N THR A 359 -12.79 -7.18 14.64
CA THR A 359 -13.51 -5.92 14.83
C THR A 359 -14.44 -5.67 13.63
N CYS A 360 -15.64 -5.16 13.89
CA CYS A 360 -16.57 -4.59 12.90
C CYS A 360 -16.98 -3.19 13.35
N LEU A 361 -17.36 -2.33 12.40
CA LEU A 361 -18.10 -1.10 12.68
C LEU A 361 -19.56 -1.27 12.26
N LEU A 362 -20.47 -0.89 13.15
CA LEU A 362 -21.91 -1.01 13.01
C LEU A 362 -22.54 0.37 13.12
N ALA A 363 -23.31 0.77 12.11
CA ALA A 363 -24.21 1.93 12.16
C ALA A 363 -25.64 1.43 12.37
N LEU A 364 -26.17 1.60 13.57
CA LEU A 364 -27.54 1.21 13.91
C LEU A 364 -28.48 2.33 13.48
N LEU A 365 -29.36 2.04 12.52
CA LEU A 365 -30.31 3.00 11.97
C LEU A 365 -31.53 3.12 12.89
N PRO A 366 -32.11 4.33 13.06
CA PRO A 366 -33.40 4.50 13.71
C PRO A 366 -34.54 3.97 12.81
N GLU A 367 -35.73 3.79 13.38
CA GLU A 367 -36.93 3.40 12.62
C GLU A 367 -37.30 4.45 11.56
N ASN A 368 -37.13 5.74 11.89
CA ASN A 368 -37.36 6.87 11.00
C ASN A 368 -36.01 7.55 10.69
N PRO A 369 -35.38 7.30 9.52
CA PRO A 369 -34.09 7.89 9.18
C PRO A 369 -34.23 9.40 8.90
N THR A 370 -33.37 10.19 9.54
CA THR A 370 -33.29 11.65 9.36
C THR A 370 -32.18 12.03 8.36
N GLN A 371 -32.07 13.32 8.03
CA GLN A 371 -30.95 13.85 7.25
C GLN A 371 -29.58 13.54 7.92
N ASP A 372 -29.52 13.56 9.26
CA ASP A 372 -28.32 13.20 10.01
C ASP A 372 -27.94 11.71 9.83
N THR A 373 -28.93 10.82 9.81
CA THR A 373 -28.73 9.40 9.47
C THR A 373 -28.14 9.26 8.06
N ALA A 374 -28.66 10.00 7.07
CA ALA A 374 -28.13 9.98 5.71
C ALA A 374 -26.69 10.53 5.65
N SER A 375 -26.38 11.62 6.37
CA SER A 375 -25.03 12.19 6.47
C SER A 375 -24.04 11.21 7.11
N ALA A 376 -24.44 10.52 8.19
CA ALA A 376 -23.62 9.53 8.86
C ALA A 376 -23.30 8.33 7.95
N ILE A 377 -24.30 7.80 7.24
CA ILE A 377 -24.12 6.67 6.31
C ILE A 377 -23.30 7.09 5.08
N SER A 378 -23.50 8.30 4.55
CA SER A 378 -22.67 8.85 3.46
C SER A 378 -21.21 9.01 3.88
N SER A 379 -20.97 9.55 5.08
CA SER A 379 -19.63 9.67 5.68
C SER A 379 -18.96 8.31 5.85
N LEU A 380 -19.64 7.34 6.44
CA LEU A 380 -19.13 5.97 6.62
C LEU A 380 -18.87 5.27 5.28
N SER A 381 -19.72 5.47 4.27
CA SER A 381 -19.53 4.92 2.92
C SER A 381 -18.30 5.53 2.24
N THR A 382 -18.11 6.85 2.38
CA THR A 382 -16.93 7.57 1.87
C THR A 382 -15.65 7.08 2.56
N ILE A 383 -15.65 6.92 3.88
CA ILE A 383 -14.52 6.39 4.65
C ILE A 383 -14.23 4.93 4.23
N HIS A 384 -15.25 4.08 4.14
CA HIS A 384 -15.10 2.68 3.74
C HIS A 384 -14.54 2.55 2.31
N HIS A 385 -15.03 3.37 1.37
CA HIS A 385 -14.55 3.39 0.00
C HIS A 385 -13.11 3.91 -0.10
N LYS A 386 -12.79 5.02 0.57
CA LYS A 386 -11.43 5.60 0.67
C LYS A 386 -10.40 4.57 1.14
N HIS A 387 -10.77 3.74 2.12
CA HIS A 387 -9.90 2.68 2.62
C HIS A 387 -9.82 1.47 1.67
N THR A 388 -10.94 1.09 1.04
CA THR A 388 -10.99 -0.01 0.06
C THR A 388 -10.19 0.30 -1.20
N GLN A 389 -10.39 1.47 -1.82
CA GLN A 389 -9.60 1.95 -2.97
C GLN A 389 -8.11 2.11 -2.62
N GLY A 390 -7.81 2.60 -1.42
CA GLY A 390 -6.45 2.70 -0.88
C GLY A 390 -5.78 1.36 -0.56
N LYS A 391 -6.44 0.22 -0.77
CA LYS A 391 -5.99 -1.14 -0.39
C LYS A 391 -5.59 -1.27 1.08
N ARG A 392 -6.22 -0.47 1.95
CA ARG A 392 -5.98 -0.47 3.40
C ARG A 392 -7.00 -1.40 4.06
N THR A 393 -6.53 -2.49 4.67
CA THR A 393 -7.37 -3.42 5.42
C THR A 393 -7.86 -2.78 6.72
N LEU A 394 -8.98 -2.07 6.64
CA LEU A 394 -9.74 -1.62 7.81
C LEU A 394 -10.84 -2.65 8.12
N PHE A 395 -11.38 -2.64 9.34
CA PHE A 395 -12.51 -3.50 9.70
C PHE A 395 -13.74 -3.23 8.81
N PRO A 396 -14.56 -4.24 8.50
CA PRO A 396 -15.74 -4.05 7.65
C PRO A 396 -16.77 -3.15 8.33
N PHE A 397 -17.47 -2.36 7.52
CA PHE A 397 -18.52 -1.44 7.94
C PHE A 397 -19.87 -2.02 7.53
N TYR A 398 -20.83 -2.02 8.46
CA TYR A 398 -22.18 -2.48 8.22
C TYR A 398 -23.20 -1.47 8.74
N GLN A 399 -24.29 -1.29 7.98
CA GLN A 399 -25.49 -0.63 8.49
C GLN A 399 -26.51 -1.68 8.94
N LEU A 400 -27.18 -1.42 10.07
CA LEU A 400 -28.19 -2.29 10.66
C LEU A 400 -29.53 -1.55 10.63
N PRO A 401 -30.49 -1.95 9.78
CA PRO A 401 -31.82 -1.36 9.78
C PRO A 401 -32.56 -1.71 11.08
N ALA A 402 -33.56 -0.91 11.43
CA ALA A 402 -34.36 -1.13 12.64
C ALA A 402 -35.11 -2.48 12.65
N SER A 403 -35.36 -3.07 11.47
CA SER A 403 -35.91 -4.42 11.31
C SER A 403 -34.96 -5.55 11.76
N ASN A 404 -33.67 -5.28 11.96
CA ASN A 404 -32.74 -6.30 12.45
C ASN A 404 -33.01 -6.60 13.94
N SER A 405 -33.51 -7.81 14.21
CA SER A 405 -33.88 -8.26 15.56
C SER A 405 -32.72 -8.21 16.58
N GLN A 406 -31.47 -8.36 16.13
CA GLN A 406 -30.30 -8.24 16.98
C GLN A 406 -29.88 -6.78 17.21
N ALA A 407 -30.16 -5.86 16.29
CA ALA A 407 -29.92 -4.42 16.50
C ALA A 407 -30.77 -3.88 17.67
N ALA A 408 -32.03 -4.31 17.78
CA ALA A 408 -32.87 -3.98 18.93
C ALA A 408 -32.32 -4.53 20.26
N ALA A 409 -31.77 -5.75 20.26
CA ALA A 409 -31.12 -6.35 21.42
C ALA A 409 -29.83 -5.61 21.83
N ILE A 410 -29.03 -5.16 20.86
CA ILE A 410 -27.84 -4.33 21.11
C ILE A 410 -28.25 -2.98 21.73
N ARG A 411 -29.20 -2.26 21.15
CA ARG A 411 -29.67 -0.98 21.72
C ARG A 411 -30.18 -1.14 23.15
N SER A 412 -30.94 -2.21 23.42
CA SER A 412 -31.45 -2.53 24.76
C SER A 412 -30.31 -2.81 25.77
N LYS A 413 -29.41 -3.76 25.46
CA LYS A 413 -28.33 -4.17 26.37
C LYS A 413 -27.23 -3.12 26.56
N LEU A 414 -27.08 -2.18 25.63
CA LEU A 414 -26.12 -1.07 25.71
C LEU A 414 -26.76 0.28 26.10
N SER A 415 -28.06 0.29 26.42
CA SER A 415 -28.83 1.49 26.81
C SER A 415 -28.75 2.64 25.79
N LEU A 416 -28.72 2.32 24.50
CA LEU A 416 -28.62 3.29 23.40
C LEU A 416 -30.00 3.82 23.00
N ALA A 417 -30.06 5.07 22.50
CA ALA A 417 -31.28 5.67 22.00
C ALA A 417 -31.86 4.87 20.82
N ARG A 418 -33.16 5.00 20.51
CA ARG A 418 -33.79 4.42 19.31
C ARG A 418 -34.09 5.43 18.20
N SER A 419 -34.20 6.71 18.55
CA SER A 419 -34.50 7.81 17.63
C SER A 419 -33.35 8.20 16.72
N ASN A 420 -32.11 7.88 17.13
CA ASN A 420 -30.89 8.39 16.50
C ASN A 420 -30.10 7.25 15.83
N VAL A 421 -29.28 7.62 14.84
CA VAL A 421 -28.21 6.76 14.33
C VAL A 421 -27.14 6.60 15.41
N GLU A 422 -26.76 5.35 15.69
CA GLU A 422 -25.76 5.03 16.72
C GLU A 422 -24.59 4.29 16.06
N ILE A 423 -23.36 4.76 16.27
CA ILE A 423 -22.17 4.17 15.67
C ILE A 423 -21.36 3.43 16.75
N LEU A 424 -21.13 2.14 16.50
CA LEU A 424 -20.43 1.23 17.41
C LEU A 424 -19.27 0.54 16.69
N ALA A 425 -18.17 0.29 17.40
CA ALA A 425 -17.16 -0.67 16.98
C ALA A 425 -17.17 -1.85 17.95
N VAL A 426 -17.40 -3.07 17.46
CA VAL A 426 -17.53 -4.30 18.25
C VAL A 426 -16.45 -5.30 17.88
N ASN A 427 -16.03 -6.17 18.79
CA ASN A 427 -15.14 -7.30 18.49
C ASN A 427 -15.62 -8.55 19.24
N GLY A 428 -16.31 -9.46 18.55
CA GLY A 428 -16.91 -10.65 19.18
C GLY A 428 -15.87 -11.58 19.82
N LYS A 429 -14.72 -11.82 19.15
CA LYS A 429 -13.66 -12.69 19.69
C LYS A 429 -13.02 -12.16 20.98
N ARG A 430 -12.91 -10.83 21.14
CA ARG A 430 -12.29 -10.19 22.31
C ARG A 430 -13.30 -9.63 23.31
N GLY A 431 -14.60 -9.78 23.08
CA GLY A 431 -15.65 -9.43 24.03
C GLY A 431 -15.75 -7.95 24.39
N TRP A 432 -15.33 -7.02 23.52
CA TRP A 432 -15.42 -5.57 23.78
C TRP A 432 -16.15 -4.80 22.68
N TYR A 433 -16.69 -3.65 23.06
CA TYR A 433 -17.20 -2.63 22.16
C TYR A 433 -16.67 -1.24 22.50
N ARG A 434 -16.95 -0.30 21.59
CA ARG A 434 -16.68 1.14 21.70
C ARG A 434 -17.87 1.87 21.09
N HIS A 435 -18.28 2.96 21.72
CA HIS A 435 -19.35 3.83 21.23
C HIS A 435 -18.77 5.15 20.72
N TYR A 436 -19.42 5.74 19.72
CA TYR A 436 -19.03 7.03 19.17
C TYR A 436 -19.45 8.15 20.14
N PRO A 437 -18.50 8.90 20.74
CA PRO A 437 -18.80 9.79 21.87
C PRO A 437 -19.29 11.18 21.46
N SER A 438 -19.34 11.47 20.15
CA SER A 438 -19.59 12.81 19.62
C SER A 438 -20.97 12.91 18.97
N THR A 439 -21.61 14.06 19.13
CA THR A 439 -22.86 14.41 18.42
C THR A 439 -22.60 14.89 16.99
N SER A 440 -21.36 15.21 16.62
CA SER A 440 -21.01 15.61 15.25
C SER A 440 -20.96 14.39 14.34
N LEU A 441 -21.87 14.32 13.36
CA LEU A 441 -21.89 13.28 12.32
C LEU A 441 -21.19 13.75 11.03
N SER A 442 -20.21 14.64 11.16
CA SER A 442 -19.35 15.08 10.07
C SER A 442 -18.34 14.00 9.68
N GLN A 443 -17.96 13.94 8.40
CA GLN A 443 -17.03 12.93 7.90
C GLN A 443 -15.70 12.94 8.66
N ASN A 444 -15.13 14.11 8.96
CA ASN A 444 -13.87 14.21 9.67
C ASN A 444 -13.97 13.65 11.10
N ALA A 445 -15.01 14.01 11.86
CA ALA A 445 -15.17 13.53 13.24
C ALA A 445 -15.39 12.00 13.30
N ILE A 446 -16.13 11.44 12.34
CA ILE A 446 -16.30 9.99 12.20
C ILE A 446 -14.99 9.33 11.76
N GLU A 447 -14.24 9.91 10.81
CA GLU A 447 -12.95 9.38 10.32
C GLU A 447 -11.89 9.38 11.44
N ASP A 448 -11.78 10.47 12.21
CA ASP A 448 -10.88 10.60 13.36
C ASP A 448 -11.19 9.54 14.44
N TRP A 449 -12.48 9.29 14.74
CA TRP A 449 -12.86 8.25 15.69
C TRP A 449 -12.65 6.84 15.13
N VAL A 450 -12.92 6.60 13.84
CA VAL A 450 -12.60 5.33 13.17
C VAL A 450 -11.10 5.03 13.27
N ASP A 451 -10.25 6.05 13.08
CA ASP A 451 -8.82 5.90 13.25
C ASP A 451 -8.42 5.71 14.72
N ALA A 452 -9.04 6.41 15.68
CA ALA A 452 -8.81 6.16 17.12
C ALA A 452 -9.28 4.76 17.58
N VAL A 453 -10.33 4.20 16.98
CA VAL A 453 -10.76 2.80 17.16
C VAL A 453 -9.70 1.84 16.59
N ARG A 454 -9.16 2.14 15.40
CA ARG A 454 -8.12 1.36 14.71
C ARG A 454 -6.78 1.37 15.44
N MET A 455 -6.37 2.51 15.98
CA MET A 455 -5.13 2.68 16.74
C MET A 455 -5.25 2.10 18.17
N GLY A 456 -6.46 2.09 18.73
CA GLY A 456 -6.74 1.51 20.05
C GLY A 456 -6.91 2.55 21.15
N ASP A 457 -6.76 3.84 20.83
CA ASP A 457 -6.64 4.99 21.75
C ASP A 457 -7.95 5.37 22.46
N THR A 458 -9.07 4.83 22.00
CA THR A 458 -10.39 4.95 22.66
C THR A 458 -10.48 4.04 23.91
N PRO A 459 -11.38 4.32 24.87
CA PRO A 459 -11.68 3.40 25.97
C PRO A 459 -12.48 2.18 25.49
N LYS A 460 -12.20 0.99 26.04
CA LYS A 460 -12.92 -0.26 25.74
C LYS A 460 -13.98 -0.50 26.81
N LEU A 461 -15.15 -0.97 26.37
CA LEU A 461 -16.24 -1.40 27.24
C LEU A 461 -16.53 -2.87 26.97
N ASP A 462 -16.88 -3.65 27.99
CA ASP A 462 -17.15 -5.08 27.82
C ASP A 462 -18.50 -5.30 27.13
N LEU A 463 -18.55 -6.23 26.17
CA LEU A 463 -19.80 -6.64 25.51
C LEU A 463 -20.68 -7.41 26.50
N PRO A 464 -21.95 -7.02 26.69
CA PRO A 464 -22.90 -7.77 27.51
C PRO A 464 -23.02 -9.25 27.11
N SER A 465 -23.19 -10.11 28.11
CA SER A 465 -23.36 -11.55 27.93
C SER A 465 -24.57 -11.88 27.03
N GLY A 466 -24.44 -12.93 26.23
CA GLY A 466 -25.47 -13.35 25.28
C GLY A 466 -25.71 -12.35 24.13
N LEU A 467 -24.71 -11.55 23.74
CA LEU A 467 -24.64 -10.90 22.42
C LEU A 467 -23.69 -11.65 21.47
N VAL A 468 -22.61 -12.23 22.00
CA VAL A 468 -21.64 -13.02 21.24
C VAL A 468 -22.01 -14.50 21.35
N VAL A 469 -22.11 -15.19 20.21
CA VAL A 469 -22.37 -16.64 20.14
C VAL A 469 -21.10 -17.43 19.79
N PRO A 470 -20.98 -18.72 20.17
CA PRO A 470 -19.95 -19.59 19.64
C PRO A 470 -20.04 -19.66 18.10
N ALA A 471 -18.92 -19.47 17.41
CA ALA A 471 -18.91 -19.57 15.94
C ALA A 471 -19.31 -20.96 15.42
N ASP A 472 -19.07 -22.00 16.22
CA ASP A 472 -19.38 -23.40 15.88
C ASP A 472 -20.85 -23.79 16.17
N SER A 473 -21.64 -22.90 16.80
CA SER A 473 -23.09 -23.05 16.96
C SER A 473 -23.90 -22.21 15.97
N LEU A 474 -23.24 -21.58 14.99
CA LEU A 474 -23.89 -20.88 13.88
C LEU A 474 -23.95 -21.81 12.66
N PRO A 475 -25.04 -21.81 11.88
CA PRO A 475 -25.12 -22.60 10.65
C PRO A 475 -24.04 -22.17 9.66
N THR A 476 -23.36 -23.16 9.08
CA THR A 476 -22.13 -22.99 8.30
C THR A 476 -22.37 -22.65 6.82
N GLU A 477 -23.60 -22.79 6.35
CA GLU A 477 -24.02 -22.47 4.98
C GLU A 477 -25.15 -21.41 4.99
N PRO A 478 -25.29 -20.61 3.91
CA PRO A 478 -26.51 -19.84 3.73
C PRO A 478 -27.69 -20.79 3.64
N ILE A 479 -28.77 -20.49 4.35
CA ILE A 479 -30.06 -21.15 4.11
C ILE A 479 -30.43 -20.83 2.67
N LYS A 480 -30.34 -21.84 1.78
CA LYS A 480 -31.11 -21.82 0.54
C LYS A 480 -32.57 -21.79 0.97
N MET A 481 -33.22 -20.64 0.83
CA MET A 481 -34.66 -20.63 0.69
C MET A 481 -34.94 -21.34 -0.64
N ASP A 482 -35.42 -22.58 -0.52
CA ASP A 482 -35.84 -23.36 -1.66
C ASP A 482 -37.18 -22.79 -2.15
N PHE A 483 -37.11 -21.94 -3.17
CA PHE A 483 -38.29 -21.45 -3.89
C PHE A 483 -38.75 -22.44 -4.98
N GLY A 484 -38.32 -23.72 -4.90
CA GLY A 484 -38.68 -24.79 -5.83
C GLY A 484 -40.04 -25.45 -5.59
N SER A 485 -40.85 -24.99 -4.64
CA SER A 485 -42.24 -25.47 -4.46
C SER A 485 -43.23 -24.33 -4.16
N ALA A 486 -44.46 -24.48 -4.66
CA ALA A 486 -45.57 -23.56 -4.38
C ALA A 486 -45.89 -23.48 -2.87
N GLU A 487 -45.73 -24.59 -2.15
CA GLU A 487 -45.78 -24.67 -0.67
C GLU A 487 -44.79 -23.70 -0.01
N GLY A 488 -43.51 -23.70 -0.42
CA GLY A 488 -42.47 -22.85 0.18
C GLY A 488 -42.74 -21.36 -0.01
N LEU A 489 -43.27 -20.97 -1.17
CA LEU A 489 -43.67 -19.59 -1.43
C LEU A 489 -44.93 -19.19 -0.62
N ARG A 490 -45.91 -20.09 -0.51
CA ARG A 490 -47.11 -19.89 0.33
C ARG A 490 -46.76 -19.73 1.82
N GLU A 491 -45.86 -20.55 2.35
CA GLU A 491 -45.40 -20.47 3.74
C GLU A 491 -44.71 -19.13 4.03
N ALA A 492 -43.87 -18.65 3.10
CA ALA A 492 -43.15 -17.38 3.22
C ALA A 492 -44.07 -16.15 3.18
N MET A 493 -45.11 -16.15 2.34
CA MET A 493 -46.02 -15.01 2.19
C MET A 493 -47.12 -14.94 3.26
N LYS A 494 -47.35 -16.04 4.00
CA LYS A 494 -48.39 -16.17 5.04
C LYS A 494 -48.28 -15.16 6.19
N GLY A 495 -47.08 -14.61 6.43
CA GLY A 495 -46.83 -13.61 7.47
C GLY A 495 -47.02 -12.14 7.03
N GLN A 496 -47.39 -11.88 5.76
CA GLN A 496 -47.28 -10.54 5.17
C GLN A 496 -48.51 -10.07 4.37
N MET A 497 -49.63 -10.79 4.44
CA MET A 497 -50.90 -10.38 3.81
C MET A 497 -51.99 -10.11 4.86
N PRO A 498 -52.90 -9.15 4.61
CA PRO A 498 -54.07 -8.92 5.47
C PRO A 498 -55.07 -10.09 5.37
N GLU A 499 -55.75 -10.39 6.47
CA GLU A 499 -56.70 -11.51 6.55
C GLU A 499 -57.88 -11.33 5.57
N GLY A 500 -58.18 -12.38 4.80
CA GLY A 500 -59.41 -12.48 4.00
C GLY A 500 -59.27 -12.55 2.48
N MET A 501 -58.06 -12.44 1.92
CA MET A 501 -57.85 -12.53 0.46
C MET A 501 -56.95 -13.73 0.11
N GLY A 502 -57.57 -14.78 -0.46
CA GLY A 502 -56.86 -15.96 -0.97
C GLY A 502 -56.40 -15.75 -2.42
N PHE A 503 -55.27 -16.36 -2.78
CA PHE A 503 -54.77 -16.43 -4.16
C PHE A 503 -54.55 -17.89 -4.55
N GLU A 504 -55.09 -18.28 -5.71
CA GLU A 504 -54.78 -19.56 -6.36
C GLU A 504 -53.59 -19.36 -7.31
N VAL A 505 -52.56 -20.17 -7.13
CA VAL A 505 -51.44 -20.28 -8.05
C VAL A 505 -51.69 -21.58 -8.82
N GLU A 506 -52.03 -21.46 -10.11
CA GLU A 506 -51.97 -22.61 -11.01
C GLU A 506 -50.51 -22.80 -11.46
N GLU A 507 -50.06 -24.05 -11.44
CA GLU A 507 -48.72 -24.40 -11.94
C GLU A 507 -48.75 -24.37 -13.48
N ILE A 508 -47.88 -23.55 -14.06
CA ILE A 508 -47.64 -23.50 -15.51
C ILE A 508 -46.78 -24.72 -15.85
N ASP A 509 -47.31 -25.63 -16.68
CA ASP A 509 -46.54 -26.78 -17.16
C ASP A 509 -45.44 -26.37 -18.17
N ASP A 510 -44.48 -27.27 -18.37
CA ASP A 510 -43.33 -27.04 -19.26
C ASP A 510 -43.75 -26.75 -20.71
N GLU A 511 -44.93 -27.22 -21.14
CA GLU A 511 -45.44 -27.01 -22.51
C GLU A 511 -45.99 -25.59 -22.69
N MET A 512 -46.68 -25.05 -21.68
CA MET A 512 -47.13 -23.65 -21.67
C MET A 512 -45.96 -22.67 -21.47
N TYR A 513 -44.90 -23.06 -20.74
CA TYR A 513 -43.65 -22.28 -20.66
C TYR A 513 -42.92 -22.20 -22.02
N GLU A 514 -42.77 -23.32 -22.73
CA GLU A 514 -42.19 -23.36 -24.09
C GLU A 514 -43.00 -22.52 -25.11
N GLN A 515 -44.33 -22.46 -24.99
CA GLN A 515 -45.16 -21.59 -25.84
C GLN A 515 -44.89 -20.10 -25.61
N LEU A 516 -44.74 -19.66 -24.36
CA LEU A 516 -44.39 -18.28 -24.02
C LEU A 516 -43.02 -17.89 -24.60
N MET A 517 -42.01 -18.74 -24.38
CA MET A 517 -40.65 -18.48 -24.88
C MET A 517 -40.56 -18.47 -26.42
N ARG A 518 -41.45 -19.19 -27.12
CA ARG A 518 -41.55 -19.13 -28.59
C ARG A 518 -42.14 -17.83 -29.13
N GLN A 519 -42.93 -17.07 -28.36
CA GLN A 519 -43.49 -15.80 -28.84
C GLN A 519 -42.49 -14.64 -28.82
N GLU A 520 -41.50 -14.66 -27.92
CA GLU A 520 -40.53 -13.56 -27.79
C GLU A 520 -39.30 -13.68 -28.71
N GLY A 521 -38.97 -14.89 -29.18
CA GLY A 521 -37.81 -15.14 -30.07
C GLY A 521 -37.96 -14.64 -31.53
N GLY A 522 -38.92 -13.75 -31.81
CA GLY A 522 -39.46 -13.51 -33.15
C GLY A 522 -39.28 -12.10 -33.74
N LYS A 523 -38.29 -11.30 -33.32
CA LYS A 523 -38.04 -9.96 -33.91
C LYS A 523 -36.56 -9.59 -34.06
N GLU A 524 -35.94 -10.07 -35.14
CA GLU A 524 -34.77 -9.40 -35.73
C GLU A 524 -34.81 -9.47 -37.26
N ASN A 525 -35.29 -8.39 -37.89
CA ASN A 525 -35.00 -7.97 -39.27
C ASN A 525 -35.78 -6.69 -39.60
N VAL A 526 -35.11 -5.53 -39.53
CA VAL A 526 -35.63 -4.26 -40.06
C VAL A 526 -34.60 -3.66 -41.03
N PRO A 527 -34.81 -3.75 -42.36
CA PRO A 527 -34.07 -2.96 -43.33
C PRO A 527 -34.60 -1.51 -43.36
N PRO A 528 -33.80 -0.53 -43.82
CA PRO A 528 -34.11 0.88 -43.61
C PRO A 528 -35.08 1.45 -44.66
N GLN A 529 -36.08 2.24 -44.23
CA GLN A 529 -36.26 3.65 -44.62
C GLN A 529 -37.63 4.24 -44.25
N LYS A 530 -37.61 5.57 -43.98
CA LYS A 530 -38.72 6.53 -44.05
C LYS A 530 -39.85 6.38 -43.03
N GLU A 531 -39.66 7.06 -41.90
CA GLU A 531 -40.77 7.77 -41.28
C GLU A 531 -41.16 8.96 -42.17
N GLY A 532 -42.45 9.05 -42.50
CA GLY A 532 -43.11 10.31 -42.74
C GLY A 532 -43.80 10.75 -41.45
N HIS A 533 -43.88 12.06 -41.25
CA HIS A 533 -44.69 12.77 -40.24
C HIS A 533 -46.08 12.13 -40.04
N ASP A 534 -46.68 12.12 -38.85
CA ASP A 534 -47.17 13.32 -38.14
C ASP A 534 -47.36 13.14 -36.62
N GLU A 535 -47.32 14.28 -35.93
CA GLU A 535 -48.09 14.76 -34.76
C GLU A 535 -49.00 13.79 -33.97
N LEU A 536 -49.11 13.87 -32.63
CA LEU A 536 -48.65 14.89 -31.65
C LEU A 536 -48.51 14.28 -30.25
#